data_AF-A0A7K1FKZ5-F1
#
_entry.id   AF-A0A7K1FKZ5-F1
#
_cell.length_a   1.000
_cell.length_b   1.000
_cell.length_c   1.000
_cell.angle_alpha   90.00
_cell.angle_beta   90.00
_cell.angle_gamma   90.00
#
_symmetry.space_group_name_H-M   'P 1'
#
loop_
_entity.id
_entity.type
_entity.pdbx_description
1 polymer ?
#
loop_
_entity_poly.entity_id
_entity_poly.type
_entity_poly.pdbx_seq_one_letter_code
_entity_poly.pdbx_strand_id
1 'polypeptide(L)'
;MIGAIAIGGAVMLAAACGSDTSGGAATTAPAVTTSAEATSGGMDTSTGMDTSMSEDTATSEDTGGSEMSNPSATTTVGGGEGLDEASAAWFTTMCEGVTPLTEMGDGMTGSDPSQVAKKIEEAGTALTQTASDLEGQPAPTFDGGEEFATKAIEGFKQLGTAFTEAADAIAKNDPAGLQKLQESLQADGPLQQLAGFDATPELKQAVAELPACKALTTMGG
;
A
#
# COMPACT_ATOMS: atom_id res chain seq x y z
N MET A 1 -7.75 -37.62 -26.93
CA MET A 1 -8.79 -37.29 -25.94
C MET A 1 -8.09 -36.59 -24.79
N ILE A 2 -8.51 -35.34 -24.51
CA ILE A 2 -8.45 -34.60 -23.22
C ILE A 2 -7.05 -34.53 -22.57
N GLY A 3 -6.41 -33.39 -22.32
CA GLY A 3 -6.83 -32.00 -22.18
C GLY A 3 -5.82 -31.33 -21.24
N ALA A 4 -5.58 -30.04 -21.44
CA ALA A 4 -4.56 -29.22 -20.77
C ALA A 4 -4.71 -29.12 -19.23
N ILE A 5 -3.61 -28.87 -18.52
CA ILE A 5 -3.62 -28.15 -17.23
C ILE A 5 -2.49 -27.11 -17.25
N ALA A 6 -2.90 -25.85 -17.35
CA ALA A 6 -2.13 -24.67 -16.97
C ALA A 6 -2.86 -24.06 -15.78
N ILE A 7 -2.17 -23.75 -14.67
CA ILE A 7 -2.36 -22.54 -13.85
C ILE A 7 -1.04 -22.29 -13.11
N GLY A 8 -0.19 -21.45 -13.70
CA GLY A 8 0.89 -20.77 -12.98
C GLY A 8 0.32 -19.47 -12.42
N GLY A 9 -0.17 -19.51 -11.17
CA GLY A 9 -0.67 -18.34 -10.45
C GLY A 9 0.50 -17.56 -9.85
N ALA A 10 1.22 -16.83 -10.69
CA ALA A 10 2.04 -15.73 -10.23
C ALA A 10 1.07 -14.64 -9.73
N VAL A 11 1.01 -14.45 -8.42
CA VAL A 11 0.40 -13.27 -7.79
C VAL A 11 1.26 -12.07 -8.16
N MET A 12 1.09 -11.60 -9.38
CA MET A 12 1.53 -10.28 -9.84
C MET A 12 0.52 -9.28 -9.29
N LEU A 13 0.78 -8.69 -8.12
CA LEU A 13 0.25 -7.37 -7.77
C LEU A 13 0.93 -6.30 -8.65
N ALA A 14 0.91 -6.49 -9.97
CA ALA A 14 1.46 -5.57 -10.94
C ALA A 14 0.34 -5.11 -11.87
N ALA A 15 -0.03 -3.84 -11.70
CA ALA A 15 -0.59 -2.98 -12.73
C ALA A 15 -1.86 -3.49 -13.45
N ALA A 16 -3.02 -3.29 -12.85
CA ALA A 16 -4.30 -3.27 -13.56
C ALA A 16 -5.04 -1.95 -13.30
N CYS A 17 -4.43 -0.83 -13.70
CA CYS A 17 -5.14 0.42 -13.94
C CYS A 17 -4.54 1.07 -15.20
N GLY A 18 -4.82 0.47 -16.34
CA GLY A 18 -4.34 0.94 -17.63
C GLY A 18 -5.03 0.18 -18.75
N SER A 19 -6.22 0.62 -19.14
CA SER A 19 -6.79 0.25 -20.43
C SER A 19 -7.57 1.42 -21.01
N ASP A 20 -6.87 2.05 -21.94
CA ASP A 20 -7.34 2.88 -23.04
C ASP A 20 -8.79 2.61 -23.47
N THR A 21 -9.61 3.66 -23.46
CA THR A 21 -10.76 3.76 -24.35
C THR A 21 -10.47 4.86 -25.37
N SER A 22 -10.07 4.45 -26.56
CA SER A 22 -10.00 5.30 -27.74
C SER A 22 -11.36 5.36 -28.43
N GLY A 23 -11.88 6.58 -28.65
CA GLY A 23 -12.82 6.85 -29.74
C GLY A 23 -13.85 7.96 -29.48
N GLY A 24 -13.78 9.04 -30.28
CA GLY A 24 -14.99 9.72 -30.78
C GLY A 24 -15.14 11.24 -30.62
N ALA A 25 -14.55 11.98 -31.56
CA ALA A 25 -14.96 13.26 -32.18
C ALA A 25 -15.70 14.40 -31.42
N ALA A 26 -15.00 15.55 -31.41
CA ALA A 26 -15.42 16.92 -31.75
C ALA A 26 -16.61 17.60 -31.03
N THR A 27 -16.30 18.63 -30.25
CA THR A 27 -17.11 19.87 -30.21
C THR A 27 -16.24 21.09 -29.91
N THR A 28 -16.58 22.21 -30.55
CA THR A 28 -15.82 23.45 -30.70
C THR A 28 -16.22 24.50 -29.64
N ALA A 29 -15.23 25.28 -29.16
CA ALA A 29 -15.26 26.64 -28.56
C ALA A 29 -15.81 26.84 -27.12
N PRO A 30 -15.55 27.98 -26.43
CA PRO A 30 -14.50 29.01 -26.58
C PRO A 30 -13.55 29.12 -25.36
N ALA A 31 -12.45 29.86 -25.53
CA ALA A 31 -11.52 30.24 -24.46
C ALA A 31 -12.13 31.29 -23.52
N VAL A 32 -12.00 31.07 -22.21
CA VAL A 32 -12.33 32.06 -21.17
C VAL A 32 -11.07 32.34 -20.35
N THR A 33 -10.56 33.55 -20.52
CA THR A 33 -9.50 34.17 -19.74
C THR A 33 -10.05 34.50 -18.35
N THR A 34 -9.41 34.03 -17.27
CA THR A 34 -9.67 34.58 -15.93
C THR A 34 -8.37 34.76 -15.15
N SER A 35 -8.25 35.97 -14.60
CA SER A 35 -7.08 36.62 -14.05
C SER A 35 -6.56 36.00 -12.76
N ALA A 36 -5.24 36.12 -12.58
CA ALA A 36 -4.57 35.99 -11.29
C ALA A 36 -4.82 37.23 -10.42
N GLU A 37 -5.12 37.03 -9.15
CA GLU A 37 -4.88 38.03 -8.11
C GLU A 37 -4.03 37.39 -7.02
N ALA A 38 -2.82 37.94 -6.88
CA ALA A 38 -1.98 37.78 -5.71
C ALA A 38 -2.54 38.68 -4.60
N THR A 39 -2.58 38.20 -3.34
CA THR A 39 -2.57 39.10 -2.18
C THR A 39 -1.83 38.45 -1.02
N SER A 40 -0.92 39.26 -0.49
CA SER A 40 0.05 39.04 0.55
C SER A 40 -0.53 39.25 1.95
N GLY A 41 0.07 38.57 2.93
CA GLY A 41 -0.02 38.85 4.37
C GLY A 41 0.54 37.64 5.12
N GLY A 42 1.71 37.65 5.77
CA GLY A 42 2.37 38.74 6.47
C GLY A 42 1.97 38.68 7.94
N MET A 43 2.65 37.84 8.73
CA MET A 43 2.78 38.03 10.18
C MET A 43 3.99 37.25 10.74
N ASP A 44 4.97 38.05 11.15
CA ASP A 44 6.08 37.76 12.06
C ASP A 44 5.67 36.98 13.31
N THR A 45 6.61 36.23 13.92
CA THR A 45 7.19 36.55 15.24
C THR A 45 8.31 35.57 15.62
N SER A 46 9.46 36.18 15.95
CA SER A 46 10.67 35.80 16.71
C SER A 46 10.50 34.71 17.80
N THR A 47 11.49 34.02 18.38
CA THR A 47 12.91 34.27 18.72
C THR A 47 13.39 32.90 19.27
N GLY A 48 14.52 32.30 18.88
CA GLY A 48 15.83 32.53 19.49
C GLY A 48 16.25 31.37 20.41
N MET A 49 17.40 30.75 20.13
CA MET A 49 18.48 30.44 21.10
C MET A 49 19.60 29.60 20.46
N ASP A 50 20.80 30.19 20.48
CA ASP A 50 22.15 29.63 20.42
C ASP A 50 22.28 28.23 21.07
N THR A 51 23.24 27.37 20.72
CA THR A 51 24.61 27.43 21.28
C THR A 51 25.55 26.37 20.67
N SER A 52 26.74 26.85 20.24
CA SER A 52 28.10 26.28 20.22
C SER A 52 28.45 24.87 19.71
N MET A 53 29.25 24.89 18.64
CA MET A 53 30.59 24.29 18.43
C MET A 53 31.06 23.10 19.27
N SER A 54 31.57 22.07 18.57
CA SER A 54 32.93 21.58 18.74
C SER A 54 33.39 20.81 17.51
N GLU A 55 34.53 21.23 16.98
CA GLU A 55 35.35 20.56 15.98
C GLU A 55 36.02 19.34 16.62
N ASP A 56 36.14 18.23 15.90
CA ASP A 56 37.36 17.41 16.01
C ASP A 56 37.60 16.62 14.73
N THR A 57 38.83 16.79 14.24
CA THR A 57 39.42 16.17 13.06
C THR A 57 40.06 14.85 13.47
N ALA A 58 39.76 13.76 12.78
CA ALA A 58 40.61 12.58 12.78
C ALA A 58 40.61 11.93 11.39
N THR A 59 41.68 12.21 10.65
CA THR A 59 42.09 11.51 9.44
C THR A 59 42.52 10.08 9.81
N SER A 60 42.05 9.09 9.06
CA SER A 60 42.69 7.78 8.96
C SER A 60 42.49 7.27 7.54
N GLU A 61 43.59 7.27 6.78
CA GLU A 61 43.79 6.50 5.57
C GLU A 61 44.14 5.06 5.98
N ASP A 62 43.42 4.06 5.47
CA ASP A 62 43.97 2.75 5.06
C ASP A 62 42.90 2.00 4.22
N THR A 63 43.08 1.90 2.91
CA THR A 63 43.68 0.76 2.19
C THR A 63 42.82 -0.51 2.25
N GLY A 64 42.37 -0.95 1.07
CA GLY A 64 42.06 -2.37 0.83
C GLY A 64 40.75 -2.55 0.12
N GLY A 65 40.83 -3.09 -1.11
CA GLY A 65 39.67 -3.36 -1.94
C GLY A 65 38.66 -4.29 -1.31
N SER A 66 37.42 -4.21 -1.78
CA SER A 66 36.92 -5.26 -2.66
C SER A 66 35.51 -4.90 -3.13
N GLU A 67 35.34 -5.06 -4.44
CA GLU A 67 34.18 -5.72 -5.04
C GLU A 67 32.84 -4.99 -5.01
N MET A 68 32.49 -4.49 -6.20
CA MET A 68 31.13 -4.33 -6.68
C MET A 68 30.20 -5.43 -6.15
N SER A 69 29.18 -5.03 -5.40
CA SER A 69 27.93 -5.76 -5.24
C SER A 69 26.88 -4.79 -4.70
N ASN A 70 26.12 -4.20 -5.63
CA ASN A 70 24.82 -3.60 -5.32
C ASN A 70 23.72 -4.54 -5.84
N PRO A 71 23.40 -5.65 -5.15
CA PRO A 71 22.07 -6.20 -5.24
C PRO A 71 21.18 -5.42 -4.26
N SER A 72 20.03 -4.94 -4.71
CA SER A 72 18.88 -4.80 -3.80
C SER A 72 18.69 -6.18 -3.18
N ALA A 73 19.16 -6.35 -1.95
CA ALA A 73 19.08 -7.64 -1.26
C ALA A 73 17.62 -7.85 -0.88
N THR A 74 16.91 -8.57 -1.73
CA THR A 74 15.61 -9.14 -1.39
C THR A 74 15.82 -10.07 -0.20
N THR A 75 15.25 -9.73 0.94
CA THR A 75 15.25 -10.62 2.11
C THR A 75 14.22 -11.71 1.83
N THR A 76 14.71 -12.95 1.67
CA THR A 76 13.85 -14.12 1.52
C THR A 76 13.26 -14.50 2.86
N VAL A 77 11.93 -14.58 2.91
CA VAL A 77 11.16 -14.75 4.14
C VAL A 77 10.45 -16.11 4.15
N GLY A 78 10.71 -16.96 5.15
CA GLY A 78 10.01 -18.24 5.36
C GLY A 78 10.90 -19.48 5.17
N GLY A 79 11.24 -20.17 6.26
CA GLY A 79 12.13 -21.35 6.25
C GLY A 79 11.70 -22.53 7.14
N GLY A 80 10.40 -22.66 7.44
CA GLY A 80 9.86 -23.71 8.31
C GLY A 80 8.79 -24.56 7.62
N GLU A 81 8.62 -25.79 8.10
CA GLU A 81 7.54 -26.71 7.70
C GLU A 81 6.16 -26.15 8.13
N GLY A 82 5.63 -25.20 7.35
CA GLY A 82 4.30 -24.62 7.54
C GLY A 82 4.24 -23.35 8.41
N LEU A 83 3.06 -22.71 8.40
CA LEU A 83 2.71 -21.62 9.31
C LEU A 83 2.41 -22.19 10.69
N ASP A 84 3.10 -21.71 11.72
CA ASP A 84 2.69 -21.95 13.10
C ASP A 84 1.35 -21.25 13.41
N GLU A 85 0.72 -21.62 14.52
CA GLU A 85 -0.60 -21.11 14.90
C GLU A 85 -0.63 -19.58 15.05
N ALA A 86 0.44 -18.96 15.54
CA ALA A 86 0.51 -17.50 15.71
C ALA A 86 0.64 -16.80 14.35
N SER A 87 1.54 -17.27 13.48
CA SER A 87 1.67 -16.72 12.12
C SER A 87 0.38 -16.91 11.31
N ALA A 88 -0.28 -18.08 11.43
CA ALA A 88 -1.55 -18.35 10.76
C ALA A 88 -2.67 -17.42 11.23
N ALA A 89 -2.77 -17.15 12.54
CA ALA A 89 -3.72 -16.18 13.09
C ALA A 89 -3.44 -14.76 12.55
N TRP A 90 -2.17 -14.36 12.55
CA TRP A 90 -1.73 -13.05 12.05
C TRP A 90 -2.12 -12.84 10.58
N PHE A 91 -1.80 -13.81 9.71
CA PHE A 91 -2.17 -13.73 8.29
C PHE A 91 -3.69 -13.84 8.06
N THR A 92 -4.41 -14.58 8.90
CA THR A 92 -5.87 -14.65 8.83
C THR A 92 -6.48 -13.26 9.08
N THR A 93 -6.06 -12.57 10.13
CA THR A 93 -6.51 -11.19 10.41
C THR A 93 -6.14 -10.23 9.29
N MET A 94 -4.93 -10.36 8.73
CA MET A 94 -4.53 -9.56 7.57
C MET A 94 -5.46 -9.79 6.36
N CYS A 95 -5.79 -11.04 6.05
CA CYS A 95 -6.67 -11.39 4.92
C CYS A 95 -8.14 -10.97 5.14
N GLU A 96 -8.66 -11.11 6.35
CA GLU A 96 -10.00 -10.61 6.70
C GLU A 96 -10.05 -9.09 6.56
N GLY A 97 -9.01 -8.39 6.99
CA GLY A 97 -8.89 -6.94 6.92
C GLY A 97 -8.92 -6.34 5.52
N VAL A 98 -8.42 -7.06 4.52
CA VAL A 98 -8.45 -6.62 3.11
C VAL A 98 -9.70 -7.05 2.34
N THR A 99 -10.56 -7.89 2.92
CA THR A 99 -11.83 -8.29 2.32
C THR A 99 -12.68 -7.11 1.82
N PRO A 100 -12.90 -6.02 2.60
CA PRO A 100 -13.69 -4.88 2.13
C PRO A 100 -13.10 -4.18 0.89
N LEU A 101 -11.78 -4.24 0.67
CA LEU A 101 -11.16 -3.70 -0.54
C LEU A 101 -11.56 -4.50 -1.78
N THR A 102 -11.67 -5.83 -1.65
CA THR A 102 -12.11 -6.69 -2.77
C THR A 102 -13.58 -6.48 -3.12
N GLU A 103 -14.47 -6.39 -2.12
CA GLU A 103 -15.90 -6.13 -2.35
C GLU A 103 -16.15 -4.74 -2.98
N MET A 104 -15.27 -3.79 -2.72
CA MET A 104 -15.33 -2.45 -3.29
C MET A 104 -15.07 -2.46 -4.81
N GLY A 105 -14.18 -3.31 -5.30
CA GLY A 105 -13.85 -3.42 -6.73
C GLY A 105 -15.06 -3.81 -7.59
N ASP A 106 -15.86 -4.78 -7.13
CA ASP A 106 -17.08 -5.21 -7.82
C ASP A 106 -18.23 -4.17 -7.76
N GLY A 107 -18.31 -3.41 -6.67
CA GLY A 107 -19.42 -2.49 -6.41
C GLY A 107 -19.29 -1.08 -7.00
N MET A 108 -18.14 -0.71 -7.56
CA MET A 108 -17.87 0.68 -7.98
C MET A 108 -18.45 1.05 -9.36
N THR A 109 -18.86 0.09 -10.19
CA THR A 109 -19.39 0.40 -11.52
C THR A 109 -20.82 0.97 -11.46
N GLY A 110 -20.96 2.28 -11.74
CA GLY A 110 -22.27 2.95 -11.82
C GLY A 110 -22.88 3.40 -10.49
N SER A 111 -22.09 3.39 -9.41
CA SER A 111 -22.52 3.83 -8.08
C SER A 111 -22.57 5.36 -7.93
N ASP A 112 -23.51 5.86 -7.13
CA ASP A 112 -23.58 7.28 -6.74
C ASP A 112 -22.31 7.69 -5.97
N PRO A 113 -21.76 8.90 -6.19
CA PRO A 113 -20.54 9.34 -5.50
C PRO A 113 -20.63 9.27 -3.97
N SER A 114 -21.82 9.43 -3.39
CA SER A 114 -22.03 9.30 -1.94
C SER A 114 -21.87 7.85 -1.45
N GLN A 115 -22.30 6.89 -2.27
CA GLN A 115 -22.11 5.46 -1.96
C GLN A 115 -20.65 5.06 -2.13
N VAL A 116 -19.96 5.61 -3.14
CA VAL A 116 -18.53 5.41 -3.34
C VAL A 116 -17.73 5.97 -2.15
N ALA A 117 -18.02 7.21 -1.73
CA ALA A 117 -17.40 7.82 -0.56
C ALA A 117 -17.58 6.95 0.69
N LYS A 118 -18.81 6.50 0.96
CA LYS A 118 -19.10 5.63 2.11
C LYS A 118 -18.33 4.31 2.06
N LYS A 119 -18.23 3.68 0.88
CA LYS A 119 -17.49 2.42 0.71
C LYS A 119 -16.00 2.59 0.92
N ILE A 120 -15.44 3.69 0.44
CA ILE A 120 -14.04 4.06 0.65
C ILE A 120 -13.79 4.34 2.14
N GLU A 121 -14.71 5.02 2.83
CA GLU A 121 -14.62 5.26 4.28
C GLU A 121 -14.68 3.96 5.09
N GLU A 122 -15.62 3.07 4.76
CA GLU A 122 -15.76 1.73 5.35
C GLU A 122 -14.46 0.92 5.17
N ALA A 123 -13.88 0.94 3.96
CA ALA A 123 -12.60 0.30 3.68
C ALA A 123 -11.43 0.93 4.47
N GLY A 124 -11.35 2.26 4.52
CA GLY A 124 -10.32 2.97 5.28
C GLY A 124 -10.35 2.63 6.77
N THR A 125 -11.56 2.64 7.35
CA THR A 125 -11.79 2.25 8.75
C THR A 125 -11.39 0.80 9.00
N ALA A 126 -11.78 -0.11 8.11
CA ALA A 126 -11.44 -1.53 8.23
C ALA A 126 -9.92 -1.76 8.18
N LEU A 127 -9.18 -1.05 7.32
CA LEU A 127 -7.72 -1.16 7.25
C LEU A 127 -7.05 -0.63 8.53
N THR A 128 -7.50 0.49 9.07
CA THR A 128 -6.98 1.02 10.34
C THR A 128 -7.31 0.10 11.52
N GLN A 129 -8.50 -0.49 11.54
CA GLN A 129 -8.88 -1.49 12.53
C GLN A 129 -8.00 -2.73 12.41
N THR A 130 -7.79 -3.23 11.19
CA THR A 130 -6.90 -4.37 10.92
C THR A 130 -5.50 -4.10 11.42
N ALA A 131 -4.93 -2.92 11.16
CA ALA A 131 -3.62 -2.57 11.68
C ALA A 131 -3.57 -2.63 13.21
N SER A 132 -4.61 -2.13 13.88
CA SER A 132 -4.72 -2.15 15.35
C SER A 132 -4.86 -3.57 15.89
N ASP A 133 -5.63 -4.43 15.20
CA ASP A 133 -5.80 -5.83 15.56
C ASP A 133 -4.50 -6.62 15.37
N LEU A 134 -3.73 -6.33 14.31
CA LEU A 134 -2.41 -6.92 14.05
C LEU A 134 -1.36 -6.48 15.07
N GLU A 135 -1.41 -5.24 15.58
CA GLU A 135 -0.54 -4.78 16.68
C GLU A 135 -0.78 -5.54 17.98
N GLY A 136 -2.02 -6.02 18.19
CA GLY A 136 -2.38 -6.84 19.34
C GLY A 136 -1.94 -8.29 19.23
N GLN A 137 -1.45 -8.72 18.06
CA GLN A 137 -1.08 -10.10 17.80
C GLN A 137 0.43 -10.31 17.85
N PRO A 138 0.90 -11.50 18.25
CA PRO A 138 2.30 -11.86 18.12
C PRO A 138 2.74 -11.77 16.66
N ALA A 139 3.93 -11.21 16.43
CA ALA A 139 4.51 -11.18 15.09
C ALA A 139 4.74 -12.60 14.57
N PRO A 140 4.67 -12.82 13.24
CA PRO A 140 4.98 -14.11 12.64
C PRO A 140 6.40 -14.58 12.98
N THR A 141 6.59 -15.88 13.19
CA THR A 141 7.87 -16.42 13.71
C THR A 141 8.85 -16.85 12.62
N PHE A 142 8.57 -16.54 11.36
CA PHE A 142 9.50 -16.79 10.26
C PHE A 142 10.65 -15.76 10.25
N ASP A 143 11.72 -16.06 9.51
CA ASP A 143 12.86 -15.15 9.37
C ASP A 143 12.44 -13.81 8.76
N GLY A 144 12.65 -12.70 9.48
CA GLY A 144 12.18 -11.36 9.10
C GLY A 144 10.71 -11.05 9.45
N GLY A 145 10.02 -11.92 10.20
CA GLY A 145 8.59 -11.76 10.53
C GLY A 145 8.21 -10.54 11.35
N GLU A 146 9.07 -10.13 12.30
CA GLU A 146 8.84 -8.90 13.08
C GLU A 146 8.93 -7.63 12.22
N GLU A 147 9.92 -7.58 11.31
CA GLU A 147 10.09 -6.46 10.39
C GLU A 147 8.94 -6.41 9.38
N PHE A 148 8.57 -7.56 8.81
CA PHE A 148 7.42 -7.70 7.92
C PHE A 148 6.12 -7.25 8.61
N ALA A 149 5.86 -7.70 9.84
CA ALA A 149 4.66 -7.32 10.58
C ALA A 149 4.61 -5.81 10.84
N THR A 150 5.73 -5.22 11.27
CA THR A 150 5.84 -3.78 11.50
C THR A 150 5.53 -2.99 10.23
N LYS A 151 6.13 -3.38 9.10
CA LYS A 151 5.90 -2.74 7.79
C LYS A 151 4.48 -2.94 7.29
N ALA A 152 3.89 -4.11 7.51
CA ALA A 152 2.50 -4.37 7.18
C ALA A 152 1.55 -3.46 7.95
N ILE A 153 1.71 -3.41 9.27
CA ILE A 153 0.91 -2.57 10.17
C ILE A 153 1.02 -1.10 9.78
N GLU A 154 2.24 -0.60 9.54
CA GLU A 154 2.46 0.77 9.09
C GLU A 154 1.76 1.03 7.74
N GLY A 155 1.90 0.09 6.80
CA GLY A 155 1.24 0.13 5.50
C GLY A 155 -0.28 0.21 5.60
N PHE A 156 -0.89 -0.64 6.43
CA PHE A 156 -2.33 -0.63 6.67
C PHE A 156 -2.82 0.67 7.31
N LYS A 157 -2.07 1.25 8.25
CA LYS A 157 -2.41 2.55 8.86
C LYS A 157 -2.38 3.68 7.85
N GLN A 158 -1.31 3.77 7.06
CA GLN A 158 -1.15 4.78 6.03
C GLN A 158 -2.24 4.65 4.98
N LEU A 159 -2.51 3.42 4.53
CA LEU A 159 -3.56 3.16 3.54
C LEU A 159 -4.95 3.48 4.09
N GLY A 160 -5.28 3.04 5.31
CA GLY A 160 -6.55 3.35 5.95
C GLY A 160 -6.81 4.86 6.09
N THR A 161 -5.75 5.61 6.40
CA THR A 161 -5.79 7.08 6.44
C THR A 161 -6.07 7.67 5.06
N ALA A 162 -5.31 7.25 4.03
CA ALA A 162 -5.48 7.74 2.66
C ALA A 162 -6.90 7.45 2.12
N PHE A 163 -7.47 6.28 2.42
CA PHE A 163 -8.85 5.94 2.10
C PHE A 163 -9.83 6.88 2.80
N THR A 164 -9.68 7.09 4.10
CA THR A 164 -10.57 7.98 4.87
C THR A 164 -10.52 9.43 4.34
N GLU A 165 -9.33 9.94 4.02
CA GLU A 165 -9.15 11.27 3.43
C GLU A 165 -9.81 11.37 2.03
N ALA A 166 -9.66 10.33 1.21
CA ALA A 166 -10.29 10.27 -0.10
C ALA A 166 -11.82 10.22 -0.01
N ALA A 167 -12.37 9.47 0.94
CA ALA A 167 -13.81 9.43 1.19
C ALA A 167 -14.37 10.80 1.57
N ASP A 168 -13.70 11.51 2.48
CA ASP A 168 -14.07 12.87 2.90
C ASP A 168 -14.00 13.86 1.73
N ALA A 169 -12.98 13.77 0.89
CA ALA A 169 -12.85 14.59 -0.32
C ALA A 169 -14.00 14.32 -1.32
N ILE A 170 -14.33 13.05 -1.58
CA ILE A 170 -15.44 12.69 -2.48
C ILE A 170 -16.77 13.17 -1.93
N ALA A 171 -17.00 13.05 -0.61
CA ALA A 171 -18.20 13.57 0.04
C ALA A 171 -18.33 15.09 -0.12
N LYS A 172 -17.21 15.80 -0.27
CA LYS A 172 -17.13 17.25 -0.57
C LYS A 172 -17.15 17.56 -2.07
N ASN A 173 -17.35 16.56 -2.94
CA ASN A 173 -17.28 16.67 -4.41
C ASN A 173 -15.91 17.16 -4.91
N ASP A 174 -14.82 16.84 -4.19
CA ASP A 174 -13.46 17.15 -4.61
C ASP A 174 -12.85 15.96 -5.39
N PRO A 175 -12.69 16.07 -6.73
CA PRO A 175 -12.13 14.99 -7.54
C PRO A 175 -10.65 14.71 -7.24
N ALA A 176 -9.94 15.61 -6.56
CA ALA A 176 -8.53 15.40 -6.21
C ALA A 176 -8.34 14.28 -5.17
N GLY A 177 -9.37 13.96 -4.37
CA GLY A 177 -9.32 12.90 -3.36
C GLY A 177 -9.01 11.53 -3.93
N LEU A 178 -9.70 11.15 -5.01
CA LEU A 178 -9.45 9.88 -5.70
C LEU A 178 -8.08 9.82 -6.35
N GLN A 179 -7.59 10.96 -6.88
CA GLN A 179 -6.26 11.02 -7.48
C GLN A 179 -5.18 10.78 -6.43
N LYS A 180 -5.28 11.42 -5.26
CA LYS A 180 -4.33 11.19 -4.15
C LYS A 180 -4.37 9.75 -3.63
N LEU A 181 -5.57 9.16 -3.56
CA LEU A 181 -5.72 7.75 -3.20
C LEU A 181 -5.01 6.86 -4.21
N GLN A 182 -5.20 7.13 -5.51
CA GLN A 182 -4.54 6.40 -6.58
C GLN A 182 -3.01 6.55 -6.49
N GLU A 183 -2.49 7.75 -6.26
CA GLU A 183 -1.06 8.00 -6.05
C GLU A 183 -0.51 7.22 -4.85
N SER A 184 -1.28 7.15 -3.75
CA SER A 184 -0.92 6.36 -2.57
C SER A 184 -0.89 4.86 -2.82
N LEU A 185 -1.62 4.38 -3.83
CA LEU A 185 -1.68 2.98 -4.25
C LEU A 185 -0.63 2.63 -5.32
N GLN A 186 0.08 3.61 -5.89
CA GLN A 186 1.08 3.38 -6.93
C GLN A 186 2.36 2.71 -6.38
N ALA A 187 3.35 2.50 -7.27
CA ALA A 187 4.55 1.70 -7.03
C ALA A 187 5.50 2.19 -5.91
N ASP A 188 5.25 3.37 -5.35
CA ASP A 188 5.95 3.90 -4.17
C ASP A 188 5.07 3.93 -2.91
N GLY A 189 3.90 3.29 -2.97
CA GLY A 189 2.90 3.30 -1.92
C GLY A 189 3.28 2.50 -0.67
N PRO A 190 2.48 2.60 0.41
CA PRO A 190 2.77 1.97 1.70
C PRO A 190 2.96 0.44 1.58
N LEU A 191 2.23 -0.19 0.66
CA LEU A 191 2.30 -1.64 0.42
C LEU A 191 3.52 -2.07 -0.41
N GLN A 192 4.23 -1.15 -1.05
CA GLN A 192 5.43 -1.48 -1.82
C GLN A 192 6.63 -1.76 -0.94
N GLN A 193 6.64 -1.20 0.28
CA GLN A 193 7.63 -1.59 1.29
C GLN A 193 7.51 -3.08 1.64
N LEU A 194 6.32 -3.68 1.49
CA LEU A 194 6.12 -5.13 1.64
C LEU A 194 6.61 -5.93 0.43
N ALA A 195 6.64 -5.33 -0.77
CA ALA A 195 7.14 -5.99 -1.98
C ALA A 195 8.65 -6.27 -1.93
N GLY A 196 9.39 -5.59 -1.04
CA GLY A 196 10.79 -5.89 -0.73
C GLY A 196 11.01 -7.21 0.01
N PHE A 197 9.94 -7.79 0.60
CA PHE A 197 9.97 -9.09 1.25
C PHE A 197 9.51 -10.17 0.28
N ASP A 198 10.43 -10.98 -0.22
CA ASP A 198 10.04 -12.12 -1.05
C ASP A 198 9.71 -13.30 -0.14
N ALA A 199 8.41 -13.46 0.10
CA ALA A 199 7.89 -14.63 0.77
C ALA A 199 8.22 -15.89 -0.05
N THR A 200 8.77 -16.92 0.60
CA THR A 200 9.06 -18.18 -0.07
C THR A 200 7.79 -18.79 -0.69
N PRO A 201 7.94 -19.61 -1.75
CA PRO A 201 6.81 -20.30 -2.35
C PRO A 201 6.00 -21.11 -1.32
N GLU A 202 6.68 -21.74 -0.35
CA GLU A 202 6.02 -22.46 0.74
C GLU A 202 5.15 -21.54 1.60
N LEU A 203 5.66 -20.36 1.99
CA LEU A 203 4.90 -19.38 2.79
C LEU A 203 3.70 -18.84 2.00
N LYS A 204 3.90 -18.46 0.73
CA LYS A 204 2.83 -18.01 -0.17
C LYS A 204 1.73 -19.06 -0.30
N GLN A 205 2.11 -20.32 -0.46
CA GLN A 205 1.16 -21.43 -0.54
C GLN A 205 0.41 -21.62 0.78
N ALA A 206 1.11 -21.64 1.91
CA ALA A 206 0.50 -21.81 3.23
C ALA A 206 -0.50 -20.69 3.55
N VAL A 207 -0.16 -19.43 3.24
CA VAL A 207 -1.07 -18.29 3.37
C VAL A 207 -2.28 -18.44 2.44
N ALA A 208 -2.08 -18.86 1.19
CA ALA A 208 -3.18 -19.06 0.24
C ALA A 208 -4.14 -20.19 0.65
N GLU A 209 -3.68 -21.16 1.43
CA GLU A 209 -4.51 -22.24 1.99
C GLU A 209 -5.36 -21.78 3.19
N LEU A 210 -5.07 -20.62 3.79
CA LEU A 210 -5.89 -20.07 4.86
C LEU A 210 -7.30 -19.74 4.32
N PRO A 211 -8.38 -20.17 5.02
CA PRO A 211 -9.75 -19.95 4.55
C PRO A 211 -10.08 -18.48 4.23
N ALA A 212 -9.62 -17.54 5.06
CA ALA A 212 -9.81 -16.11 4.85
C ALA A 212 -9.12 -15.61 3.57
N CYS A 213 -7.88 -16.03 3.33
CA CYS A 213 -7.12 -15.62 2.15
C CYS A 213 -7.62 -16.28 0.85
N LYS A 214 -8.18 -17.50 0.95
CA LYS A 214 -8.75 -18.22 -0.19
C LYS A 214 -9.99 -17.55 -0.77
N ALA A 215 -10.77 -16.86 0.07
CA ALA A 215 -11.89 -16.04 -0.41
C ALA A 215 -11.39 -14.95 -1.37
N LEU A 216 -10.26 -14.32 -1.04
CA LEU A 216 -9.65 -13.24 -1.85
C LEU A 216 -9.16 -13.75 -3.20
N THR A 217 -8.55 -14.94 -3.25
CA THR A 217 -8.02 -15.51 -4.50
C THR A 217 -9.11 -15.94 -5.47
N THR A 218 -10.30 -16.28 -4.96
CA THR A 218 -11.44 -16.69 -5.80
C THR A 218 -12.13 -15.48 -6.46
N MET A 219 -11.97 -14.27 -5.90
CA MET A 219 -12.60 -13.04 -6.42
C MET A 219 -11.77 -12.33 -7.51
N GLY A 220 -10.47 -12.62 -7.62
CA GLY A 220 -9.58 -11.98 -8.61
C GLY A 220 -9.41 -12.75 -9.93
N GLY A 221 -10.19 -13.80 -10.18
CA GLY A 221 -10.06 -14.72 -11.32
C GLY A 221 -11.17 -14.61 -12.37
#